data_AF-F4JUZ6-F1
#
_entry.id   AF-F4JUZ6-F1
#
_cell.length_a   1.000
_cell.length_b   1.000
_cell.length_c   1.000
_cell.angle_alpha   90.00
_cell.angle_beta   90.00
_cell.angle_gamma   90.00
#
_symmetry.space_group_name_H-M   'P 1'
#
loop_
_entity.id
_entity.type
_entity.pdbx_description
1 polymer ?
#
loop_
_entity_poly.entity_id
_entity_poly.type
_entity_poly.pdbx_seq_one_letter_code
_entity_poly.pdbx_strand_id
1 'polypeptide(L)'
;MDPGALLMLRSARGLRSFLYVDVDPCDLKGFEVLEIYHPSMSDGFVNSVMVARKLTDRLIKYEWSRLEPYLWNKADDDFPNEAL
;
A
#
# COMPACT_ATOMS: atom_id res chain seq x y z
N MET A 1 -15.02 -3.29 8.63
CA MET A 1 -14.51 -4.64 8.34
C MET A 1 -13.91 -5.17 9.61
N ASP A 2 -14.29 -6.38 9.99
CA ASP A 2 -13.77 -6.99 11.21
C ASP A 2 -12.27 -7.28 11.09
N PRO A 3 -11.51 -7.23 12.18
CA PRO A 3 -10.12 -7.66 12.17
C PRO A 3 -9.98 -9.07 11.59
N GLY A 4 -9.02 -9.26 10.69
CA GLY A 4 -8.83 -10.52 9.96
C GLY A 4 -9.64 -10.63 8.67
N ALA A 5 -10.55 -9.70 8.38
CA ALA A 5 -11.27 -9.68 7.09
C ALA A 5 -10.30 -9.54 5.91
N LEU A 6 -10.61 -10.22 4.81
CA LEU A 6 -9.84 -10.14 3.57
C LEU A 6 -10.39 -9.06 2.65
N LEU A 7 -9.49 -8.26 2.09
CA LEU A 7 -9.73 -7.23 1.09
C LEU A 7 -9.02 -7.66 -0.20
N MET A 8 -9.78 -7.86 -1.28
CA MET A 8 -9.25 -8.16 -2.61
C MET A 8 -9.52 -6.97 -3.53
N LEU A 9 -8.48 -6.45 -4.16
CA LEU A 9 -8.51 -5.22 -4.94
C LEU A 9 -8.05 -5.52 -6.36
N ARG A 10 -8.66 -4.85 -7.35
CA ARG A 10 -8.13 -4.78 -8.70
C ARG A 10 -7.29 -3.52 -8.83
N SER A 11 -6.11 -3.67 -9.40
CA SER A 11 -5.18 -2.59 -9.71
C SER A 11 -4.65 -2.77 -11.14
N ALA A 12 -3.76 -1.90 -11.59
CA ALA A 12 -3.06 -1.99 -12.85
C ALA A 12 -1.60 -1.59 -12.65
N ARG A 13 -0.69 -2.00 -13.54
CA ARG A 13 0.73 -1.68 -13.45
C ARG A 13 1.29 -1.23 -14.80
N GLY A 14 2.21 -0.27 -14.78
CA GLY A 14 2.86 0.25 -15.99
C GLY A 14 1.88 0.96 -16.94
N LEU A 15 2.01 0.77 -18.26
CA LEU A 15 1.13 1.40 -19.26
C LEU A 15 -0.37 1.12 -19.08
N ARG A 16 -0.72 0.09 -18.29
CA ARG A 16 -2.10 -0.28 -18.00
C ARG A 16 -2.73 0.60 -16.92
N SER A 17 -1.96 1.42 -16.20
CA SER A 17 -2.48 2.38 -15.21
C SER A 17 -3.39 3.45 -15.83
N PHE A 18 -3.39 3.56 -17.17
CA PHE A 18 -4.38 4.35 -17.90
C PHE A 18 -5.82 3.82 -17.75
N LEU A 19 -6.00 2.51 -17.55
CA LEU A 19 -7.33 1.87 -17.49
C LEU A 19 -7.93 1.93 -16.07
N TYR A 20 -7.09 1.80 -15.04
CA TYR A 20 -7.46 1.82 -13.62
C TYR A 20 -6.28 2.29 -12.78
N VAL A 21 -6.55 2.76 -11.56
CA VAL A 21 -5.53 3.25 -10.62
C VAL A 21 -4.51 2.16 -10.29
N ASP A 22 -3.23 2.53 -10.35
CA ASP A 22 -2.14 1.75 -9.75
C ASP A 22 -2.20 1.97 -8.24
N VAL A 23 -2.36 0.89 -7.47
CA VAL A 23 -2.57 0.95 -6.03
C VAL A 23 -1.27 0.56 -5.37
N ASP A 24 -0.65 1.50 -4.69
CA ASP A 24 0.57 1.23 -3.93
C ASP A 24 0.20 0.45 -2.65
N PRO A 25 0.92 -0.64 -2.31
CA PRO A 25 0.76 -1.31 -1.02
C PRO A 25 0.75 -0.36 0.19
N CYS A 26 1.48 0.74 0.13
CA CYS A 26 1.53 1.78 1.17
C CYS A 26 0.19 2.51 1.37
N ASP A 27 -0.70 2.51 0.38
CA ASP A 27 -2.03 3.13 0.47
C ASP A 27 -2.99 2.30 1.32
N LEU A 28 -2.71 1.01 1.53
CA LEU A 28 -3.54 0.11 2.34
C LEU A 28 -3.24 0.25 3.83
N LYS A 29 -3.44 1.45 4.38
CA LYS A 29 -3.23 1.70 5.83
C LYS A 29 -4.19 0.88 6.70
N GLY A 30 -3.64 0.18 7.68
CA GLY A 30 -4.36 -0.81 8.49
C GLY A 30 -4.68 -2.12 7.75
N PHE A 31 -4.16 -2.23 6.54
CA PHE A 31 -3.85 -3.38 5.68
C PHE A 31 -2.60 -4.15 6.09
N GLU A 32 -2.62 -5.47 6.13
CA GLU A 32 -1.42 -6.25 5.83
C GLU A 32 -1.57 -6.84 4.43
N VAL A 33 -0.70 -6.44 3.49
CA VAL A 33 -0.71 -7.01 2.14
C VAL A 33 -0.15 -8.43 2.22
N LEU A 34 -0.99 -9.40 1.84
CA LEU A 34 -0.62 -10.81 1.84
C LEU A 34 0.04 -11.22 0.53
N GLU A 35 -0.53 -10.78 -0.60
CA GLU A 35 -0.03 -11.12 -1.94
C GLU A 35 -0.44 -10.08 -2.97
N ILE A 36 0.44 -9.89 -3.97
CA ILE A 36 0.19 -9.06 -5.15
C ILE A 36 0.48 -9.89 -6.39
N TYR A 37 -0.54 -10.09 -7.21
CA TYR A 37 -0.41 -10.74 -8.50
C TYR A 37 -0.41 -9.71 -9.62
N HIS A 38 0.67 -9.66 -10.39
CA HIS A 38 0.74 -8.91 -11.63
C HIS A 38 0.74 -9.88 -12.80
N PRO A 39 -0.27 -9.85 -13.70
CA PRO A 39 -0.30 -10.73 -14.85
C PRO A 39 0.91 -10.46 -15.76
N SER A 40 1.45 -11.53 -16.31
CA SER A 40 2.49 -11.46 -17.32
C SER A 40 1.93 -10.90 -18.64
N MET A 41 2.82 -10.50 -19.55
CA MET A 41 2.40 -10.02 -20.88
C MET A 41 1.67 -11.11 -21.69
N SER A 42 1.91 -12.40 -21.40
CA SER A 42 1.25 -13.54 -22.07
C SER A 42 -0.10 -13.93 -21.49
N ASP A 43 -0.50 -13.41 -20.32
CA ASP A 43 -1.70 -13.90 -19.63
C ASP A 43 -3.01 -13.39 -20.25
N GLY A 44 -2.96 -12.39 -21.14
CA GLY A 44 -4.16 -11.75 -21.72
C GLY A 44 -5.00 -10.92 -20.74
N PHE A 45 -4.70 -10.98 -19.44
CA PHE A 45 -5.37 -10.20 -18.41
C PHE A 45 -4.63 -8.90 -18.12
N VAL A 46 -5.40 -7.81 -18.00
CA VAL A 46 -4.87 -6.46 -17.74
C VAL A 46 -4.65 -6.22 -16.26
N ASN A 47 -5.58 -6.69 -15.42
CA ASN A 47 -5.68 -6.31 -14.01
C ASN A 47 -4.66 -7.03 -13.15
N SER A 48 -3.95 -6.25 -12.33
CA SER A 48 -3.26 -6.77 -11.16
C SER A 48 -4.27 -7.00 -10.04
N VAL A 49 -3.97 -7.92 -9.15
CA VAL A 49 -4.79 -8.24 -7.99
C VAL A 49 -3.95 -8.10 -6.74
N MET A 50 -4.49 -7.43 -5.74
CA MET A 50 -3.88 -7.36 -4.41
C MET A 50 -4.83 -7.97 -3.39
N VAL A 51 -4.30 -8.83 -2.52
CA VAL A 51 -5.01 -9.42 -1.39
C VAL A 51 -4.38 -8.87 -0.11
N ALA A 52 -5.21 -8.28 0.75
CA ALA A 52 -4.78 -7.73 2.02
C ALA A 52 -5.71 -8.16 3.16
N ARG A 53 -5.18 -8.23 4.38
CA ARG A 53 -5.91 -8.60 5.60
C ARG A 53 -6.06 -7.41 6.52
N LYS A 54 -7.26 -7.17 7.02
CA LYS A 54 -7.50 -6.08 7.98
C LYS A 54 -6.76 -6.36 9.28
N LEU A 55 -5.85 -5.46 9.66
CA LEU A 55 -5.14 -5.52 10.93
C LEU A 55 -6.09 -5.20 12.09
N THR A 56 -5.90 -5.88 13.23
CA THR A 56 -6.54 -5.52 14.49
C THR A 56 -5.98 -4.20 15.00
N ASP A 57 -6.79 -3.42 15.75
CA ASP A 57 -6.35 -2.17 16.38
C ASP A 57 -5.05 -2.30 17.19
N ARG A 58 -4.81 -3.47 17.81
CA ARG A 58 -3.55 -3.75 18.52
C ARG A 58 -2.33 -3.72 17.60
N LEU A 59 -2.43 -4.32 16.42
CA LEU A 59 -1.34 -4.36 15.44
C LEU A 59 -1.11 -3.00 14.81
N ILE A 60 -2.19 -2.26 14.53
CA ILE A 60 -2.11 -0.88 14.04
C ILE A 60 -1.33 -0.01 15.03
N LYS A 61 -1.70 -0.04 16.32
CA LYS A 61 -0.98 0.70 17.37
C LYS A 61 0.49 0.30 17.46
N TYR A 62 0.80 -1.00 17.37
CA TYR A 62 2.17 -1.49 17.39
C TYR A 62 3.00 -0.97 16.21
N GLU A 63 2.47 -1.03 14.99
CA GLU A 63 3.14 -0.52 13.79
C GLU A 63 3.34 1.00 13.86
N TRP A 64 2.36 1.77 14.33
CA TRP A 64 2.52 3.22 14.55
C TRP A 64 3.61 3.52 15.57
N SER A 65 3.60 2.87 16.74
CA SER A 65 4.65 3.07 17.75
C SER A 65 6.04 2.60 17.28
N ARG A 66 6.09 1.59 16.41
CA ARG A 66 7.33 1.13 15.79
C ARG A 66 7.87 2.14 14.76
N LEU A 67 7.00 2.76 13.98
CA LEU A 67 7.38 3.67 12.89
C LEU A 67 7.57 5.12 13.34
N GLU A 68 6.91 5.56 14.41
CA GLU A 68 7.00 6.93 14.96
C GLU A 68 8.43 7.47 15.00
N PRO A 69 9.44 6.76 15.57
CA PRO A 69 10.81 7.26 15.61
C PRO A 69 11.44 7.50 14.23
N TYR A 70 11.00 6.78 13.20
CA TYR A 70 11.52 6.91 11.84
C TYR A 70 10.77 7.98 11.02
N LEU A 71 9.51 8.25 11.36
CA LEU A 71 8.70 9.27 10.69
C LEU A 71 9.21 10.68 10.98
N TRP A 72 9.70 10.94 12.20
CA TRP A 72 10.28 12.24 12.55
C TRP A 72 11.56 12.53 11.76
N ASN A 73 12.43 11.53 11.58
CA ASN A 73 13.67 11.70 10.82
C ASN A 73 13.41 11.95 9.32
N LYS A 74 12.31 11.42 8.77
CA LYS A 74 11.96 11.65 7.36
C LYS A 74 11.33 13.02 7.12
N ALA A 75 10.66 13.58 8.13
CA ALA A 75 10.08 14.93 8.03
C ALA A 75 11.17 16.01 7.88
N ASP A 76 12.36 15.80 8.45
CA ASP A 76 13.47 16.75 8.32
C ASP A 76 14.13 16.73 6.92
N ASP A 77 14.06 15.60 6.20
CA ASP A 77 14.64 15.46 4.85
C ASP A 77 13.71 15.98 3.72
N ASP A 78 12.38 16.06 3.96
CA ASP A 78 11.37 16.43 2.94
C ASP A 78 11.11 17.95 2.86
N PHE A 79 11.72 18.76 3.74
CA PHE A 79 11.76 20.21 3.58
C PHE A 79 13.08 20.61 2.92
N PRO A 80 13.16 20.72 1.59
CA PRO A 80 14.24 21.49 1.01
C PRO A 80 14.12 22.89 1.61
N ASN A 81 15.24 23.45 2.05
CA ASN A 81 15.35 24.85 2.41
C ASN A 81 14.99 25.71 1.17
N GLU A 82 13.70 25.89 0.88
CA GLU A 82 13.20 27.08 0.19
C GLU A 82 13.17 28.22 1.22
N ALA A 83 14.38 28.60 1.64
CA ALA A 83 14.66 29.80 2.38
C ALA A 83 15.39 30.75 1.43
N LEU A 84 14.69 31.85 1.08
CA LEU A 84 15.05 33.03 0.26
C LEU A 84 14.45 33.07 -1.15
#